data_AF-F2F076-F1
#
_entry.id   AF-F2F076-F1
#
_cell.length_a   1.000
_cell.length_b   1.000
_cell.length_c   1.000
_cell.angle_alpha   90.00
_cell.angle_beta   90.00
_cell.angle_gamma   90.00
#
_symmetry.space_group_name_H-M   'P 1'
#
loop_
_entity.id
_entity.type
_entity.pdbx_description
1 polymer ?
#
loop_
_entity_poly.entity_id
_entity_poly.type
_entity_poly.pdbx_seq_one_letter_code
_entity_poly.pdbx_strand_id
1 'polypeptide(L)' 'MSEFQFVEKEIQQIDELLAENYMIKTIDENLEGAFVTFINPATHEERLLHIKMADTRKYFSSKLLEQLSS' A
#
# COMPACT_ATOMS: atom_id res chain seq x y z
N MET A 1 -16.83 14.31 3.88
CA MET A 1 -16.02 13.15 3.44
C MET A 1 -15.79 12.32 4.68
N SER A 2 -16.43 11.16 4.79
CA SER A 2 -16.30 10.29 5.97
C SER A 2 -14.97 9.55 5.93
N GLU A 3 -14.40 9.21 7.09
CA GLU A 3 -13.14 8.44 7.21
C GLU A 3 -13.15 7.14 6.38
N PHE A 4 -14.31 6.49 6.26
CA PHE A 4 -14.52 5.31 5.43
C PHE A 4 -14.16 5.52 3.95
N GLN A 5 -14.49 6.68 3.38
CA GLN A 5 -14.20 6.99 1.97
C GLN A 5 -12.70 7.22 1.72
N PHE A 6 -11.95 7.60 2.77
CA PHE A 6 -10.49 7.68 2.66
C PHE A 6 -9.87 6.29 2.67
N VAL A 7 -10.33 5.40 3.55
CA VAL A 7 -9.90 4.00 3.60
C VAL A 7 -10.12 3.33 2.24
N GLU A 8 -11.31 3.44 1.65
CA GLU A 8 -11.61 2.84 0.35
C GLU A 8 -10.70 3.35 -0.77
N LYS A 9 -10.41 4.65 -0.78
CA LYS A 9 -9.50 5.25 -1.78
C LYS A 9 -8.05 4.80 -1.60
N GLU A 10 -7.59 4.63 -0.37
CA GLU A 10 -6.24 4.12 -0.11
C GLU A 10 -6.13 2.65 -0.52
N ILE A 11 -7.13 1.82 -0.20
CA ILE A 11 -7.20 0.42 -0.63
C ILE A 11 -7.20 0.32 -2.16
N GLN A 12 -8.02 1.13 -2.83
CA GLN A 12 -8.09 1.14 -4.29
C GLN A 12 -6.74 1.46 -4.93
N GLN A 13 -6.01 2.47 -4.42
CA GLN A 13 -4.68 2.80 -4.93
C GLN A 13 -3.67 1.66 -4.74
N ILE A 14 -3.75 0.92 -3.63
CA ILE A 14 -2.90 -0.25 -3.39
C ILE A 14 -3.23 -1.34 -4.40
N ASP A 15 -4.51 -1.65 -4.60
CA ASP A 15 -4.94 -2.68 -5.54
C ASP A 15 -4.57 -2.32 -6.98
N GLU A 16 -4.67 -1.05 -7.38
CA GLU A 16 -4.21 -0.55 -8.69
C GLU A 16 -2.72 -0.82 -8.88
N LEU A 17 -1.87 -0.46 -7.90
CA LEU A 17 -0.43 -0.71 -7.97
C LEU A 17 -0.11 -2.21 -8.01
N LEU A 18 -0.77 -3.02 -7.18
CA LEU A 18 -0.58 -4.47 -7.19
C LEU A 18 -1.00 -5.10 -8.53
N ALA A 19 -2.09 -4.61 -9.14
CA ALA A 19 -2.55 -5.03 -10.46
C ALA A 19 -1.59 -4.62 -11.59
N GLU A 20 -0.92 -3.47 -11.45
CA GLU A 20 0.14 -3.00 -12.36
C GLU A 20 1.49 -3.71 -12.14
N ASN A 21 1.50 -4.83 -11.40
CA ASN A 21 2.68 -5.64 -11.13
C ASN A 21 3.73 -4.94 -10.25
N TYR A 22 3.30 -3.94 -9.46
CA TYR A 22 4.14 -3.39 -8.40
C TYR A 22 4.11 -4.30 -7.18
N MET A 23 5.23 -4.36 -6.48
CA MET A 23 5.40 -5.12 -5.24
C MET A 23 5.76 -4.18 -4.10
N ILE A 24 5.36 -4.51 -2.89
CA ILE A 24 5.74 -3.74 -1.71
C ILE A 24 7.25 -3.94 -1.49
N LYS A 25 8.00 -2.85 -1.52
CA LYS A 25 9.46 -2.81 -1.31
C LYS A 25 9.80 -2.49 0.14
N THR A 26 9.17 -1.47 0.71
CA THR A 26 9.49 -0.97 2.05
C THR A 26 8.27 -0.29 2.65
N ILE A 27 8.10 -0.40 3.97
CA ILE A 27 7.04 0.25 4.73
C ILE A 27 7.71 1.06 5.84
N ASP A 28 7.42 2.35 5.88
CA ASP A 28 7.89 3.28 6.90
C ASP A 28 6.68 3.80 7.68
N GLU A 29 6.49 3.34 8.92
CA GLU A 29 5.38 3.76 9.76
C GLU A 29 5.81 4.89 10.71
N ASN A 30 5.02 5.96 10.75
CA ASN A 30 5.23 7.09 11.62
C ASN A 30 3.94 7.55 12.29
N LEU A 31 4.03 8.62 13.09
CA LEU A 31 2.90 9.14 13.87
C LEU A 31 1.77 9.73 13.00
N GLU A 32 2.05 10.03 11.73
CA GLU A 32 1.08 10.60 10.78
C GLU A 32 0.45 9.55 9.85
N GLY A 33 0.97 8.32 9.85
CA GLY A 33 0.51 7.25 8.95
C GLY A 33 1.58 6.21 8.65
N ALA A 34 1.41 5.50 7.54
CA ALA A 34 2.37 4.55 6.99
C ALA A 34 2.70 4.94 5.54
N PHE A 35 3.98 5.03 5.24
CA PHE A 35 4.51 5.27 3.91
C PHE A 35 4.94 3.94 3.30
N VAL A 36 4.19 3.49 2.30
CA VAL A 36 4.47 2.23 1.61
C VAL A 36 5.13 2.55 0.28
N THR A 37 6.37 2.09 0.12
CA THR A 37 7.10 2.17 -1.15
C THR A 37 6.84 0.89 -1.94
N PHE A 38 6.31 1.06 -3.13
CA PHE A 38 6.07 0.03 -4.11
C PHE A 38 7.15 0.11 -5.20
N ILE A 39 7.56 -1.03 -5.73
CA ILE A 39 8.50 -1.13 -6.84
C ILE A 39 7.96 -2.03 -7.94
N ASN A 40 8.03 -1.58 -9.18
CA ASN A 40 7.77 -2.45 -10.32
C ASN A 40 9.09 -3.16 -10.71
N PRO A 41 9.19 -4.49 -10.59
CA PRO A 41 10.42 -5.22 -10.91
C PRO A 41 10.76 -5.19 -12.41
N ALA A 42 9.77 -4.94 -13.28
CA ALA A 42 9.98 -4.88 -14.73
C ALA A 42 10.53 -3.52 -15.16
N THR A 43 10.01 -2.42 -14.62
CA THR A 43 10.43 -1.06 -15.01
C THR A 43 11.41 -0.41 -14.03
N HIS A 44 11.63 -1.00 -12.86
CA HIS A 44 12.34 -0.40 -11.72
C HIS A 44 11.74 0.94 -11.25
N GLU A 45 10.47 1.22 -11.58
CA GLU A 45 9.78 2.40 -11.08
C GLU A 45 9.35 2.21 -9.63
N GLU A 46 9.57 3.25 -8.83
CA GLU A 46 9.17 3.30 -7.43
C GLU A 46 8.00 4.26 -7.24
N ARG A 47 6.99 3.82 -6.47
CA ARG A 47 5.80 4.61 -6.14
C ARG A 47 5.63 4.61 -4.63
N LEU A 48 5.54 5.79 -4.05
CA LEU A 48 5.33 5.97 -2.62
C LEU A 48 3.88 6.34 -2.35
N LEU A 49 3.21 5.52 -1.55
CA LEU A 49 1.84 5.73 -1.13
C LEU A 49 1.80 6.06 0.36
N HIS A 50 1.23 7.21 0.71
CA HIS A 50 1.02 7.60 2.10
C HIS A 50 -0.37 7.16 2.55
N ILE A 51 -0.40 6.20 3.46
CA ILE A 51 -1.59 5.64 4.08
C ILE A 51 -1.78 6.31 5.44
N LYS A 52 -2.84 7.08 5.60
CA LYS A 52 -3.16 7.79 6.85
C LYS A 52 -4.05 6.97 7.75
N MET A 53 -4.88 6.10 7.17
CA MET A 53 -5.92 5.41 7.93
C MET A 53 -5.42 4.11 8.54
N ALA A 54 -5.75 3.92 9.82
CA ALA A 54 -5.38 2.73 10.58
C ALA A 54 -5.99 1.44 9.99
N ASP A 55 -7.21 1.51 9.46
CA ASP A 55 -7.91 0.36 8.89
C ASP A 55 -7.24 -0.13 7.59
N THR A 56 -6.76 0.80 6.75
CA THR A 56 -5.98 0.46 5.55
C THR A 56 -4.70 -0.30 5.92
N ARG A 57 -4.13 -0.07 7.12
CA ARG A 57 -2.94 -0.80 7.59
C ARG A 57 -3.15 -2.30 7.70
N LYS A 58 -4.34 -2.69 8.18
CA LYS A 58 -4.72 -4.11 8.28
C LYS A 58 -4.79 -4.75 6.90
N TYR A 59 -5.31 -4.02 5.91
CA TYR A 59 -5.43 -4.50 4.54
C TYR A 59 -4.06 -4.71 3.87
N PHE A 60 -3.19 -3.68 3.85
CA PHE A 60 -1.90 -3.81 3.18
C PHE A 60 -0.99 -4.81 3.88
N SER A 61 -1.10 -4.95 5.21
CA SER A 61 -0.33 -5.95 5.97
C SER A 61 -0.70 -7.37 5.54
N SER A 62 -1.98 -7.64 5.32
CA SER A 62 -2.42 -8.92 4.74
C SER A 62 -1.86 -9.12 3.34
N LYS A 63 -1.90 -8.11 2.47
CA LYS A 63 -1.34 -8.19 1.11
C LYS A 63 0.17 -8.44 1.10
N LEU A 64 0.90 -7.80 2.01
CA LEU A 64 2.34 -8.05 2.19
C LEU A 64 2.62 -9.51 2.57
N LEU A 65 1.84 -10.07 3.50
CA LEU A 65 1.97 -11.46 3.90
C LEU A 65 1.68 -12.40 2.74
N GLU A 66 0.65 -12.13 1.92
CA GLU A 66 0.36 -12.89 0.70
C GLU A 66 1.55 -12.87 -0.27
N GLN A 67 2.19 -11.70 -0.44
CA GLN A 67 3.38 -11.53 -1.29
C GLN A 67 4.60 -12.31 -0.75
N LEU A 68 4.83 -12.32 0.56
CA LEU A 68 5.96 -13.04 1.19
C LEU A 68 5.78 -14.57 1.20
N SER A 69 4.54 -15.04 1.08
CA SER A 69 4.18 -16.47 1.14
C SER A 69 4.18 -17.15 -0.24
N SER A 70 4.33 -16.39 -1.32
CA SER A 70 4.34 -16.85 -2.72
C SER A 70 5.76 -16.92 -3.28
#